data_AF-A0A183H6F1-F1
#
_entry.id   AF-A0A183H6F1-F1
#
_cell.length_a   1.000
_cell.length_b   1.000
_cell.length_c   1.000
_cell.angle_alpha   90.00
_cell.angle_beta   90.00
_cell.angle_gamma   90.00
#
_symmetry.space_group_name_H-M   'P 1'
#
loop_
_entity.id
_entity.type
_entity.pdbx_description
1 polymer ?
#
loop_
_entity_poly.entity_id
_entity_poly.type
_entity_poly.pdbx_seq_one_letter_code
_entity_poly.pdbx_strand_id
1 'polypeptide(L)'
;MVPLNHFKENISPEFSLHARFDLHTGMILATPNEKKYGHLQMDLIALYLLALVQMTAAGIQNLVFYIERTYRTPDFGMWEIGSRYNVGERELHASSLGMVKAALEAINGFNLYGTAGTSSSVIYVDIDGHNRNRTTFETILPRESNSKNTDAALLPSIGWPAFATHDAQLYERTFDKCIRRLEGRYGLKRFLRDGYHTELEDASKQYYDEHETSRFQNIECQFPVFFAYIAITAHFRGERKLSNSYWEKAKDMLVSNEKTSYLVMPECYIIDEEHMHDERMNPNSQEFYPASPYEFGHHLWSNAVYLIALLLKDEYIHSTDMDPICRHLPASQRPKYQNRHSVFQRDMEQANGSSSMEGDPVVQVVLIAESSRLQMMLSTYGIDTQTPHDLEPVRIWPSWKMVKVCVLS
;
A
#
# COMPACT_ATOMS: atom_id res chain seq x y z
N MET A 1 -6.80 -22.06 4.01
CA MET A 1 -7.92 -21.49 3.20
C MET A 1 -9.19 -21.15 4.00
N VAL A 2 -9.40 -21.68 5.20
CA VAL A 2 -10.55 -21.35 6.08
C VAL A 2 -10.66 -19.85 6.50
N PRO A 3 -9.57 -19.10 6.75
CA PRO A 3 -9.68 -17.73 7.28
C PRO A 3 -10.40 -16.75 6.35
N LEU A 4 -10.18 -16.87 5.04
CA LEU A 4 -10.63 -15.85 4.08
C LEU A 4 -12.15 -15.81 3.91
N ASN A 5 -12.83 -16.95 4.05
CA ASN A 5 -14.30 -17.00 3.98
C ASN A 5 -14.92 -16.40 5.25
N HIS A 6 -14.34 -16.68 6.42
CA HIS A 6 -14.78 -16.05 7.67
C HIS A 6 -14.51 -14.55 7.69
N PHE A 7 -13.41 -14.08 7.11
CA PHE A 7 -13.13 -12.65 6.99
C PHE A 7 -14.15 -11.89 6.14
N LYS A 8 -14.65 -12.53 5.07
CA LYS A 8 -15.70 -11.94 4.21
C LYS A 8 -17.00 -11.71 4.97
N GLU A 9 -17.30 -12.56 5.95
CA GLU A 9 -18.46 -12.46 6.82
C GLU A 9 -18.20 -11.49 7.99
N ASN A 10 -17.00 -11.56 8.57
CA ASN A 10 -16.58 -10.82 9.75
C ASN A 10 -15.19 -10.19 9.55
N ILE A 11 -15.17 -8.89 9.25
CA ILE A 11 -13.94 -8.13 9.02
C ILE A 11 -13.30 -7.75 10.37
N SER A 12 -12.67 -8.72 11.04
CA SER A 12 -11.97 -8.55 12.31
C SER A 12 -10.54 -9.12 12.26
N PRO A 13 -9.65 -8.70 13.17
CA PRO A 13 -8.29 -9.25 13.27
C PRO A 13 -8.28 -10.77 13.49
N GLU A 14 -9.26 -11.34 14.20
CA GLU A 14 -9.34 -12.78 14.49
C GLU A 14 -9.47 -13.63 13.23
N PHE A 15 -10.10 -13.09 12.18
CA PHE A 15 -10.29 -13.77 10.89
C PHE A 15 -9.35 -13.25 9.81
N SER A 16 -8.46 -12.32 10.15
CA SER A 16 -7.52 -11.70 9.21
C SER A 16 -6.39 -12.66 8.79
N LEU A 17 -5.70 -12.32 7.70
CA LEU A 17 -4.45 -12.98 7.36
C LEU A 17 -3.36 -12.53 8.34
N HIS A 18 -2.50 -13.47 8.75
CA HIS A 18 -1.33 -13.14 9.56
C HIS A 18 -0.38 -12.23 8.78
N ALA A 19 0.26 -11.30 9.48
CA ALA A 19 1.25 -10.39 8.92
C ALA A 19 2.68 -10.96 8.94
N ARG A 20 2.96 -11.89 9.86
CA ARG A 20 4.31 -12.42 10.11
C ARG A 20 4.32 -13.93 9.92
N PHE A 21 5.36 -14.41 9.24
CA PHE A 21 5.55 -15.82 8.92
C PHE A 21 7.00 -16.21 9.23
N ASP A 22 7.21 -17.49 9.52
CA ASP A 22 8.55 -18.05 9.63
C ASP A 22 9.25 -18.00 8.25
N LEU A 23 10.46 -17.46 8.21
CA LEU A 23 11.18 -17.22 6.96
C LEU A 23 11.53 -18.52 6.21
N HIS A 24 11.82 -19.60 6.94
CA HIS A 24 12.29 -20.85 6.34
C HIS A 24 11.15 -21.77 5.93
N THR A 25 10.09 -21.82 6.73
CA THR A 25 8.96 -22.74 6.53
C THR A 25 7.76 -22.08 5.86
N GLY A 26 7.67 -20.74 5.88
CA GLY A 26 6.50 -19.99 5.40
C GLY A 26 5.25 -20.20 6.25
N MET A 27 5.36 -20.87 7.39
CA MET A 27 4.25 -21.18 8.29
C MET A 27 4.01 -20.03 9.26
N ILE A 28 2.79 -19.98 9.80
CA ILE A 28 2.46 -19.09 10.92
C ILE A 28 3.36 -19.47 12.10
N LEU A 29 3.89 -18.45 12.78
CA LEU A 29 4.76 -18.63 13.93
C LEU A 29 4.00 -19.34 15.08
N ALA A 30 4.45 -20.54 15.48
CA ALA A 30 3.75 -21.42 16.42
C ALA A 30 3.75 -20.95 17.88
N THR A 31 4.74 -20.15 18.26
CA THR A 31 4.81 -19.46 19.55
C THR A 31 5.10 -18.00 19.28
N PRO A 32 4.07 -17.19 19.14
CA PRO A 32 4.25 -15.83 18.71
C PRO A 32 4.10 -14.91 19.91
N ASN A 33 4.82 -13.80 19.81
CA ASN A 33 4.34 -12.53 20.32
C ASN A 33 2.98 -12.13 19.70
N GLU A 34 2.03 -13.06 19.43
CA GLU A 34 0.71 -12.80 18.79
C GLU A 34 -0.08 -11.77 19.56
N LYS A 35 0.13 -11.74 20.89
CA LYS A 35 -0.44 -10.65 21.68
C LYS A 35 0.19 -9.32 21.28
N LYS A 36 1.51 -9.22 21.14
CA LYS A 36 2.26 -7.95 21.07
C LYS A 36 2.23 -7.16 19.75
N TYR A 37 1.64 -7.68 18.65
CA TYR A 37 1.63 -6.95 17.38
C TYR A 37 0.23 -6.96 16.73
N GLY A 38 -0.07 -5.92 15.95
CA GLY A 38 -1.34 -5.78 15.25
C GLY A 38 -1.38 -6.55 13.92
N HIS A 39 -1.98 -7.74 13.90
CA HIS A 39 -2.37 -8.41 12.65
C HIS A 39 -3.62 -7.75 12.03
N LEU A 40 -3.92 -7.99 10.75
CA LEU A 40 -4.79 -7.17 9.87
C LEU A 40 -4.08 -5.90 9.40
N GLN A 41 -3.31 -6.05 8.33
CA GLN A 41 -2.58 -4.99 7.65
C GLN A 41 -2.91 -5.05 6.16
N MET A 42 -3.69 -4.07 5.68
CA MET A 42 -4.23 -4.11 4.33
C MET A 42 -3.17 -3.75 3.29
N ASP A 43 -2.20 -2.92 3.69
CA ASP A 43 -1.02 -2.53 2.93
C ASP A 43 -0.15 -3.72 2.54
N LEU A 44 0.06 -4.70 3.42
CA LEU A 44 0.88 -5.89 3.10
C LEU A 44 0.28 -6.73 1.97
N ILE A 45 -1.03 -7.00 2.05
CA ILE A 45 -1.73 -7.79 1.03
C ILE A 45 -1.80 -7.00 -0.29
N ALA A 46 -2.00 -5.69 -0.21
CA ALA A 46 -1.99 -4.81 -1.37
C ALA A 46 -0.62 -4.74 -2.04
N LEU A 47 0.47 -4.61 -1.27
CA LEU A 47 1.84 -4.62 -1.78
C LEU A 47 2.17 -5.95 -2.43
N TYR A 48 1.77 -7.08 -1.82
CA TYR A 48 1.94 -8.40 -2.42
C TYR A 48 1.22 -8.51 -3.76
N LEU A 49 -0.04 -8.06 -3.85
CA LEU A 49 -0.80 -8.07 -5.11
C LEU A 49 -0.19 -7.15 -6.16
N LEU A 50 0.28 -5.97 -5.75
CA LEU A 50 0.93 -5.02 -6.62
C LEU A 50 2.24 -5.59 -7.19
N ALA A 51 3.10 -6.13 -6.32
CA ALA A 51 4.34 -6.78 -6.71
C ALA A 51 4.09 -8.00 -7.60
N LEU A 52 3.08 -8.81 -7.27
CA LEU A 52 2.70 -9.97 -8.07
C LEU A 52 2.27 -9.57 -9.48
N VAL A 53 1.45 -8.53 -9.65
CA VAL A 53 1.07 -8.03 -10.98
C VAL A 53 2.26 -7.44 -11.74
N GLN A 54 3.21 -6.83 -11.04
CA GLN A 54 4.42 -6.27 -11.67
C GLN A 54 5.44 -7.37 -12.05
N MET A 55 5.55 -8.44 -11.25
CA MET A 55 6.58 -9.47 -11.40
C MET A 55 6.11 -10.71 -12.18
N THR A 56 4.80 -11.00 -12.21
CA THR A 56 4.28 -12.24 -12.80
C THR A 56 3.08 -12.01 -13.69
N ALA A 57 2.75 -13.04 -14.49
CA ALA A 57 1.52 -13.16 -15.25
C ALA A 57 0.46 -14.04 -14.55
N ALA A 58 0.61 -14.31 -13.24
CA ALA A 58 -0.25 -15.23 -12.48
C ALA A 58 -0.57 -14.72 -11.07
N GLY A 59 -1.84 -14.75 -10.67
CA GLY A 59 -2.35 -14.16 -9.44
C GLY A 59 -3.41 -14.96 -8.68
N ILE A 60 -3.81 -14.45 -7.52
CA ILE A 60 -4.76 -15.11 -6.61
C ILE A 60 -6.00 -14.22 -6.44
N GLN A 61 -7.09 -14.55 -7.16
CA GLN A 61 -8.33 -13.76 -7.20
C GLN A 61 -8.96 -13.51 -5.82
N ASN A 62 -8.79 -14.45 -4.90
CA ASN A 62 -9.39 -14.40 -3.57
C ASN A 62 -8.92 -13.21 -2.71
N LEU A 63 -7.68 -12.74 -2.91
CA LEU A 63 -7.13 -11.61 -2.17
C LEU A 63 -7.74 -10.25 -2.59
N VAL A 64 -8.33 -10.15 -3.78
CA VAL A 64 -9.00 -8.93 -4.24
C VAL A 64 -10.21 -8.61 -3.33
N PHE A 65 -11.03 -9.62 -3.05
CA PHE A 65 -12.17 -9.48 -2.13
C PHE A 65 -11.75 -9.12 -0.71
N TYR A 66 -10.53 -9.52 -0.31
CA TYR A 66 -9.99 -9.20 1.00
C TYR A 66 -9.78 -7.68 1.14
N ILE A 67 -9.21 -7.04 0.11
CA ILE A 67 -8.81 -5.63 0.16
C ILE A 67 -9.85 -4.63 -0.34
N GLU A 68 -10.89 -5.08 -1.04
CA GLU A 68 -11.90 -4.21 -1.68
C GLU A 68 -12.63 -3.28 -0.70
N ARG A 69 -12.78 -3.71 0.56
CA ARG A 69 -13.54 -2.97 1.60
C ARG A 69 -12.67 -2.06 2.49
N THR A 70 -11.40 -1.85 2.16
CA THR A 70 -10.44 -1.09 3.00
C THR A 70 -10.93 0.32 3.37
N TYR A 71 -11.68 1.01 2.51
CA TYR A 71 -12.29 2.32 2.76
C TYR A 71 -13.13 2.43 4.05
N ARG A 72 -13.52 1.30 4.64
CA ARG A 72 -14.26 1.20 5.90
C ARG A 72 -13.70 0.14 6.84
N THR A 73 -12.48 -0.32 6.61
CA THR A 73 -11.81 -1.33 7.45
C THR A 73 -10.60 -0.70 8.12
N PRO A 74 -10.75 -0.23 9.38
CA PRO A 74 -9.61 0.17 10.18
C PRO A 74 -8.62 -0.99 10.36
N ASP A 75 -7.34 -0.71 10.20
CA ASP A 75 -6.23 -1.65 10.29
C ASP A 75 -5.14 -1.10 11.22
N PHE A 76 -4.04 -1.86 11.39
CA PHE A 76 -2.91 -1.43 12.22
C PHE A 76 -1.89 -0.56 11.47
N GLY A 77 -2.09 -0.37 10.17
CA GLY A 77 -1.19 0.38 9.29
C GLY A 77 0.19 -0.28 9.13
N MET A 78 1.05 0.38 8.35
CA MET A 78 2.40 -0.09 8.02
C MET A 78 3.29 -0.37 9.24
N TRP A 79 3.02 0.33 10.35
CA TRP A 79 3.82 0.27 11.58
C TRP A 79 3.28 -0.71 12.62
N GLU A 80 2.24 -1.50 12.31
CA GLU A 80 1.65 -2.52 13.21
C GLU A 80 1.06 -2.00 14.54
N ILE A 81 0.92 -0.67 14.72
CA ILE A 81 0.49 -0.05 15.99
C ILE A 81 -0.96 0.47 15.99
N GLY A 82 -1.59 0.60 14.82
CA GLY A 82 -2.91 1.24 14.73
C GLY A 82 -2.81 2.73 15.02
N SER A 83 -3.47 3.23 16.06
CA SER A 83 -3.37 4.64 16.46
C SER A 83 -1.94 5.05 16.86
N ARG A 84 -1.64 6.36 16.81
CA ARG A 84 -0.38 6.95 17.31
C ARG A 84 -0.09 6.56 18.76
N TYR A 85 -1.13 6.34 19.57
CA TYR A 85 -0.98 6.05 20.99
C TYR A 85 -0.63 4.58 21.28
N ASN A 86 -0.63 3.71 20.26
CA ASN A 86 -0.37 2.28 20.41
C ASN A 86 -1.13 1.67 21.61
N VAL A 87 -2.46 1.76 21.57
CA VAL A 87 -3.38 1.25 22.63
C VAL A 87 -4.27 0.10 22.13
N GLY A 88 -3.92 -0.52 21.00
CA GLY A 88 -4.70 -1.60 20.38
C GLY A 88 -5.84 -1.14 19.48
N GLU A 89 -6.07 0.17 19.38
CA GLU A 89 -7.09 0.76 18.53
C GLU A 89 -6.61 0.90 17.08
N ARG A 90 -7.42 0.40 16.14
CA ARG A 90 -7.19 0.47 14.70
C ARG A 90 -7.72 1.78 14.12
N GLU A 91 -7.13 2.26 13.04
CA GLU A 91 -7.57 3.46 12.35
C GLU A 91 -7.62 3.25 10.84
N LEU A 92 -8.32 4.13 10.12
CA LEU A 92 -8.20 4.20 8.66
C LEU A 92 -6.89 4.92 8.32
N HIS A 93 -5.98 4.17 7.72
CA HIS A 93 -4.65 4.63 7.29
C HIS A 93 -4.68 5.00 5.81
N ALA A 94 -4.33 6.25 5.50
CA ALA A 94 -4.21 6.72 4.12
C ALA A 94 -3.13 5.92 3.37
N SER A 95 -2.05 5.54 4.02
CA SER A 95 -1.02 4.68 3.42
C SER A 95 -1.59 3.33 2.96
N SER A 96 -2.34 2.64 3.83
CA SER A 96 -3.04 1.39 3.48
C SER A 96 -4.05 1.59 2.35
N LEU A 97 -4.85 2.65 2.39
CA LEU A 97 -5.81 2.97 1.33
C LEU A 97 -5.14 3.24 -0.01
N GLY A 98 -4.01 3.95 -0.02
CA GLY A 98 -3.23 4.24 -1.21
C GLY A 98 -2.67 2.96 -1.84
N MET A 99 -2.07 2.09 -1.02
CA MET A 99 -1.58 0.78 -1.47
C MET A 99 -2.72 -0.08 -2.03
N VAL A 100 -3.86 -0.14 -1.34
CA VAL A 100 -5.03 -0.90 -1.80
C VAL A 100 -5.58 -0.35 -3.11
N LYS A 101 -5.76 0.97 -3.22
CA LYS A 101 -6.16 1.61 -4.48
C LYS A 101 -5.21 1.22 -5.61
N ALA A 102 -3.90 1.24 -5.35
CA ALA A 102 -2.89 0.87 -6.32
C ALA A 102 -2.99 -0.60 -6.76
N ALA A 103 -3.18 -1.51 -5.80
CA ALA A 103 -3.36 -2.93 -6.06
C ALA A 103 -4.64 -3.22 -6.87
N LEU A 104 -5.76 -2.59 -6.52
CA LEU A 104 -7.04 -2.71 -7.23
C LEU A 104 -6.93 -2.23 -8.69
N GLU A 105 -6.28 -1.10 -8.94
CA GLU A 105 -6.02 -0.63 -10.29
C GLU A 105 -5.07 -1.54 -11.07
N ALA A 106 -4.06 -2.11 -10.40
CA ALA A 106 -3.08 -3.00 -11.02
C ALA A 106 -3.73 -4.32 -11.42
N ILE A 107 -4.51 -4.95 -10.53
CA ILE A 107 -5.09 -6.27 -10.81
C ILE A 107 -6.29 -6.22 -11.75
N ASN A 108 -6.93 -5.06 -11.91
CA ASN A 108 -8.07 -4.94 -12.83
C ASN A 108 -7.65 -5.13 -14.30
N GLY A 109 -8.31 -6.08 -14.96
CA GLY A 109 -8.00 -6.51 -16.32
C GLY A 109 -6.79 -7.44 -16.41
N PHE A 110 -6.19 -7.84 -15.28
CA PHE A 110 -5.05 -8.75 -15.26
C PHE A 110 -5.48 -10.17 -15.60
N ASN A 111 -4.77 -10.81 -16.54
CA ASN A 111 -5.00 -12.21 -16.90
C ASN A 111 -4.09 -13.13 -16.10
N LEU A 112 -4.68 -14.04 -15.33
CA LEU A 112 -4.00 -15.00 -14.46
C LEU A 112 -3.09 -16.01 -15.17
N TYR A 113 -3.20 -16.15 -16.49
CA TYR A 113 -2.33 -17.02 -17.30
C TYR A 113 -1.59 -16.22 -18.38
N GLY A 114 -1.51 -14.90 -18.24
CA GLY A 114 -0.87 -14.02 -19.20
C GLY A 114 -1.39 -14.21 -20.62
N THR A 115 -0.47 -14.43 -21.57
CA THR A 115 -0.78 -14.64 -22.99
C THR A 115 -1.46 -15.97 -23.29
N ALA A 116 -1.37 -16.95 -22.38
CA ALA A 116 -2.04 -18.24 -22.52
C ALA A 116 -3.46 -18.24 -21.93
N GLY A 117 -3.86 -17.15 -21.27
CA GLY A 117 -5.17 -17.04 -20.64
C GLY A 117 -6.28 -16.64 -21.60
N THR A 118 -7.51 -16.96 -21.22
CA THR A 118 -8.73 -16.58 -21.93
C THR A 118 -9.44 -15.45 -21.20
N SER A 119 -10.55 -14.95 -21.75
CA SER A 119 -11.38 -13.94 -21.06
C SER A 119 -11.91 -14.40 -19.70
N SER A 120 -12.03 -15.71 -19.46
CA SER A 120 -12.48 -16.26 -18.17
C SER A 120 -11.43 -16.25 -17.06
N SER A 121 -10.15 -16.01 -17.39
CA SER A 121 -9.05 -15.90 -16.42
C SER A 121 -8.66 -14.44 -16.12
N VAL A 122 -9.46 -13.49 -16.59
CA VAL A 122 -9.27 -12.05 -16.33
C VAL A 122 -9.92 -11.68 -14.98
N ILE A 123 -9.16 -11.01 -14.13
CA ILE A 123 -9.70 -10.44 -12.89
C ILE A 123 -10.30 -9.07 -13.19
N TYR A 124 -11.55 -8.89 -12.78
CA TYR A 124 -12.22 -7.58 -12.75
C TYR A 124 -12.42 -7.16 -11.30
N VAL A 125 -12.19 -5.87 -11.06
CA VAL A 125 -12.38 -5.23 -9.76
C VAL A 125 -13.70 -4.48 -9.75
N ASP A 126 -14.40 -4.50 -8.61
CA ASP A 126 -15.58 -3.65 -8.39
C ASP A 126 -15.19 -2.17 -8.47
N ILE A 127 -15.77 -1.47 -9.43
CA ILE A 127 -15.53 -0.05 -9.69
C ILE A 127 -16.01 0.79 -8.50
N ASP A 128 -17.12 0.40 -7.86
CA ASP A 128 -17.62 1.11 -6.68
C ASP A 128 -16.69 0.93 -5.48
N GLY A 129 -16.20 -0.29 -5.24
CA GLY A 129 -15.16 -0.59 -4.27
C GLY A 129 -13.91 0.26 -4.49
N HIS A 130 -13.37 0.29 -5.71
CA HIS A 130 -12.23 1.15 -6.07
C HIS A 130 -12.52 2.63 -5.82
N ASN A 131 -13.65 3.15 -6.31
CA ASN A 131 -14.02 4.56 -6.17
C ASN A 131 -14.16 4.98 -4.70
N ARG A 132 -14.74 4.13 -3.85
CA ARG A 132 -14.82 4.40 -2.40
C ARG A 132 -13.43 4.46 -1.76
N ASN A 133 -12.54 3.53 -2.08
CA ASN A 133 -11.14 3.57 -1.60
C ASN A 133 -10.42 4.85 -2.08
N ARG A 134 -10.58 5.21 -3.36
CA ARG A 134 -10.01 6.44 -3.93
C ARG A 134 -10.52 7.69 -3.21
N THR A 135 -11.83 7.87 -3.11
CA THR A 135 -12.42 9.06 -2.49
C THR A 135 -12.00 9.19 -1.03
N THR A 136 -12.01 8.09 -0.27
CA THR A 136 -11.56 8.11 1.13
C THR A 136 -10.07 8.45 1.24
N PHE A 137 -9.22 7.84 0.41
CA PHE A 137 -7.79 8.15 0.37
C PHE A 137 -7.52 9.62 0.11
N GLU A 138 -8.11 10.17 -0.97
CA GLU A 138 -7.90 11.57 -1.36
C GLU A 138 -8.45 12.56 -0.32
N THR A 139 -9.50 12.18 0.41
CA THR A 139 -10.08 12.98 1.50
C THR A 139 -9.22 13.01 2.76
N ILE A 140 -8.54 11.91 3.09
CA ILE A 140 -7.69 11.84 4.30
C ILE A 140 -6.38 12.62 4.09
N LEU A 141 -5.83 12.60 2.88
CA LEU A 141 -4.60 13.32 2.55
C LEU A 141 -4.74 14.83 2.84
N PRO A 142 -3.67 15.48 3.35
CA PRO A 142 -2.32 14.98 3.58
C PRO A 142 -2.10 14.43 5.00
N ARG A 143 -3.14 13.95 5.68
CA ARG A 143 -2.98 13.21 6.94
C ARG A 143 -2.79 11.73 6.67
N GLU A 144 -2.29 11.02 7.68
CA GLU A 144 -2.22 9.57 7.64
C GLU A 144 -3.48 8.94 8.21
N SER A 145 -3.92 9.38 9.40
CA SER A 145 -5.07 8.81 10.08
C SER A 145 -5.71 9.82 11.02
N ASN A 146 -6.66 9.38 11.85
CA ASN A 146 -7.30 10.25 12.83
C ASN A 146 -6.28 10.81 13.85
N SER A 147 -5.45 9.93 14.42
CA SER A 147 -4.42 10.31 15.40
C SER A 147 -3.09 10.77 14.78
N LYS A 148 -2.75 10.34 13.56
CA LYS A 148 -1.51 10.70 12.87
C LYS A 148 -1.71 11.83 11.87
N ASN A 149 -1.21 13.02 12.22
CA ASN A 149 -1.35 14.22 11.38
C ASN A 149 -0.60 14.10 10.04
N THR A 150 0.48 13.33 9.98
CA THR A 150 1.28 12.99 8.79
C THR A 150 2.13 11.77 9.14
N ASP A 151 2.65 11.07 8.15
CA ASP A 151 3.43 9.85 8.29
C ASP A 151 4.33 9.66 7.06
N ALA A 152 5.50 9.06 7.23
CA ALA A 152 6.43 8.75 6.16
C ALA A 152 5.92 7.61 5.26
N ALA A 153 5.03 6.75 5.74
CA ALA A 153 4.32 5.73 4.95
C ALA A 153 3.46 6.32 3.82
N LEU A 154 3.16 7.63 3.87
CA LEU A 154 2.52 8.34 2.77
C LEU A 154 3.42 8.42 1.53
N LEU A 155 4.75 8.48 1.68
CA LEU A 155 5.70 8.59 0.56
C LEU A 155 5.64 7.41 -0.41
N PRO A 156 5.74 6.14 0.04
CA PRO A 156 5.58 5.00 -0.86
C PRO A 156 4.14 4.82 -1.37
N SER A 157 3.17 5.52 -0.76
CA SER A 157 1.75 5.50 -1.15
C SER A 157 1.46 6.49 -2.29
N ILE A 158 1.94 7.72 -2.19
CA ILE A 158 1.79 8.74 -3.26
C ILE A 158 2.86 8.61 -4.35
N GLY A 159 4.00 7.99 -4.03
CA GLY A 159 5.14 7.75 -4.91
C GLY A 159 5.36 6.26 -5.20
N TRP A 160 6.58 5.89 -5.59
CA TRP A 160 6.92 4.48 -5.84
C TRP A 160 6.83 3.67 -4.52
N PRO A 161 6.21 2.47 -4.53
CA PRO A 161 5.71 1.74 -5.69
C PRO A 161 4.25 2.02 -6.05
N ALA A 162 3.48 2.63 -5.15
CA ALA A 162 2.04 2.66 -5.28
C ALA A 162 1.55 3.67 -6.31
N PHE A 163 2.09 4.89 -6.36
CA PHE A 163 1.58 5.98 -7.22
C PHE A 163 0.06 6.13 -7.09
N ALA A 164 -0.44 6.16 -5.86
CA ALA A 164 -1.87 6.10 -5.58
C ALA A 164 -2.62 7.38 -5.91
N THR A 165 -1.94 8.49 -6.17
CA THR A 165 -2.54 9.72 -6.69
C THR A 165 -1.78 10.24 -7.90
N HIS A 166 -2.52 10.75 -8.88
CA HIS A 166 -2.00 11.49 -10.04
C HIS A 166 -2.46 12.96 -10.03
N ASP A 167 -3.15 13.39 -8.97
CA ASP A 167 -3.42 14.80 -8.71
C ASP A 167 -2.13 15.46 -8.20
N ALA A 168 -1.57 16.34 -9.03
CA ALA A 168 -0.34 17.06 -8.70
C ALA A 168 -0.47 17.89 -7.42
N GLN A 169 -1.59 18.59 -7.19
CA GLN A 169 -1.74 19.42 -5.99
C GLN A 169 -1.85 18.56 -4.73
N LEU A 170 -2.51 17.41 -4.81
CA LEU A 170 -2.60 16.49 -3.68
C LEU A 170 -1.26 15.83 -3.37
N TYR A 171 -0.52 15.45 -4.41
CA TYR A 171 0.85 14.94 -4.29
C TYR A 171 1.76 15.97 -3.60
N GLU A 172 1.89 17.18 -4.16
CA GLU A 172 2.80 18.22 -3.65
C GLU A 172 2.45 18.58 -2.20
N ARG A 173 1.16 18.82 -1.89
CA ARG A 173 0.74 19.12 -0.50
C ARG A 173 1.07 18.01 0.48
N THR A 174 1.00 16.75 0.06
CA THR A 174 1.30 15.60 0.91
C THR A 174 2.81 15.45 1.09
N PHE A 175 3.55 15.46 -0.02
CA PHE A 175 5.01 15.40 -0.04
C PHE A 175 5.62 16.52 0.81
N ASP A 176 5.28 17.79 0.55
CA ASP A 176 5.80 18.95 1.27
C ASP A 176 5.50 18.88 2.77
N LYS A 177 4.34 18.34 3.15
CA LYS A 177 3.99 18.17 4.55
C LYS A 177 4.83 17.09 5.21
N CYS A 178 5.04 15.95 4.56
CA CYS A 178 5.93 14.88 5.05
C CYS A 178 7.34 15.43 5.23
N ILE A 179 7.92 16.04 4.20
CA ILE A 179 9.28 16.61 4.23
C ILE A 179 9.40 17.64 5.36
N ARG A 180 8.55 18.67 5.37
CA ARG A 180 8.62 19.75 6.37
C ARG A 180 8.48 19.26 7.82
N ARG A 181 7.76 18.17 8.07
CA ARG A 181 7.44 17.70 9.43
C ARG A 181 8.31 16.54 9.91
N LEU A 182 8.82 15.73 9.00
CA LEU A 182 9.44 14.45 9.34
C LEU A 182 10.91 14.36 8.91
N GLU A 183 11.36 15.15 7.93
CA GLU A 183 12.76 15.10 7.49
C GLU A 183 13.70 15.63 8.59
N GLY A 184 14.73 14.84 8.89
CA GLY A 184 15.88 15.22 9.70
C GLY A 184 17.18 14.96 8.96
N ARG A 185 18.32 15.09 9.66
CA ARG A 185 19.65 14.93 9.06
C ARG A 185 19.95 13.51 8.54
N TYR A 186 19.36 12.50 9.17
CA TYR A 186 19.66 11.09 8.91
C TYR A 186 18.54 10.30 8.22
N GLY A 187 17.42 10.94 7.91
CA GLY A 187 16.26 10.28 7.31
C GLY A 187 14.97 10.98 7.66
N LEU A 188 13.85 10.26 7.53
CA LEU A 188 12.55 10.75 7.98
C LEU A 188 12.11 10.01 9.25
N LYS A 189 11.50 10.74 10.18
CA LYS A 189 10.71 10.15 11.27
C LYS A 189 9.52 9.39 10.68
N ARG A 190 9.14 8.23 11.20
CA ARG A 190 7.95 7.51 10.71
C ARG A 190 6.69 8.36 10.90
N PHE A 191 6.46 8.85 12.11
CA PHE A 191 5.48 9.88 12.42
C PHE A 191 5.90 10.64 13.69
N LEU A 192 5.25 11.77 13.97
CA LEU A 192 5.55 12.56 15.17
C LEU A 192 5.17 11.82 16.46
N ARG A 193 6.03 11.90 17.47
CA ARG A 193 5.90 11.23 18.79
C ARG A 193 5.92 9.71 18.71
N ASP A 194 6.68 9.19 17.76
CA ASP A 194 6.94 7.77 17.62
C ASP A 194 8.06 7.34 18.55
N GLY A 195 7.81 6.32 19.39
CA GLY A 195 8.76 5.81 20.38
C GLY A 195 9.68 4.72 19.86
N TYR A 196 9.41 4.18 18.67
CA TYR A 196 10.10 3.00 18.18
C TYR A 196 11.61 3.19 18.08
N HIS A 197 12.35 2.28 18.72
CA HIS A 197 13.81 2.30 18.87
C HIS A 197 14.39 3.48 19.66
N THR A 198 13.56 4.35 20.25
CA THR A 198 14.08 5.37 21.15
C THR A 198 14.53 4.71 22.46
N GLU A 199 15.62 5.18 23.07
CA GLU A 199 16.11 4.64 24.37
C GLU A 199 15.06 4.72 25.49
N LEU A 200 14.07 5.62 25.35
CA LEU A 200 13.01 5.81 26.34
C LEU A 200 11.86 4.81 26.20
N GLU A 201 11.79 4.07 25.10
CA GLU A 201 10.73 3.10 24.83
C GLU A 201 10.96 1.79 25.59
N ASP A 202 9.95 1.35 26.33
CA ASP A 202 9.94 0.00 26.90
C ASP A 202 9.43 -1.01 25.86
N ALA A 203 10.35 -1.54 25.06
CA ALA A 203 10.06 -2.54 24.03
C ALA A 203 9.50 -3.87 24.58
N SER A 204 9.48 -4.08 25.91
CA SER A 204 8.86 -5.25 26.51
C SER A 204 7.33 -5.15 26.52
N LYS A 205 6.79 -3.92 26.53
CA LYS A 205 5.36 -3.63 26.53
C LYS A 205 4.77 -3.73 25.14
N GLN A 206 3.51 -4.15 25.10
CA GLN A 206 2.73 -4.19 23.86
C GLN A 206 2.09 -2.83 23.56
N TYR A 207 1.59 -2.15 24.60
CA TYR A 207 0.87 -0.89 24.48
C TYR A 207 1.53 0.17 25.33
N TYR A 208 1.42 1.41 24.88
CA TYR A 208 1.92 2.55 25.63
C TYR A 208 0.97 2.93 26.77
N ASP A 209 1.55 3.46 27.84
CA ASP A 209 0.82 4.07 28.93
C ASP A 209 0.22 5.42 28.50
N GLU A 210 -0.78 5.89 29.26
CA GLU A 210 -1.38 7.18 29.01
C GLU A 210 -0.32 8.29 29.03
N HIS A 211 -0.34 9.15 28.01
CA HIS A 211 0.62 10.24 27.78
C HIS A 211 2.07 9.83 27.49
N GLU A 212 2.42 8.54 27.42
CA GLU A 212 3.79 8.08 27.18
C GLU A 212 4.38 8.64 25.89
N THR A 213 3.59 8.73 24.81
CA THR A 213 4.03 9.29 23.51
C THR A 213 4.59 10.71 23.60
N SER A 214 4.20 11.51 24.60
CA SER A 214 4.76 12.86 24.81
C SER A 214 6.26 12.82 25.10
N ARG A 215 6.75 11.72 25.71
CA ARG A 215 8.16 11.47 25.98
C ARG A 215 8.95 11.31 24.69
N PHE A 216 8.38 10.85 23.59
CA PHE A 216 9.12 10.65 22.34
C PHE A 216 9.19 11.91 21.46
N GLN A 217 8.54 13.01 21.87
CA GLN A 217 8.52 14.21 21.07
C GLN A 217 9.92 14.80 20.85
N ASN A 218 10.27 15.04 19.58
CA ASN A 218 11.52 15.64 19.11
C ASN A 218 12.77 14.76 19.30
N ILE A 219 12.63 13.51 19.70
CA ILE A 219 13.74 12.53 19.81
C ILE A 219 13.46 11.26 18.98
N GLU A 220 12.47 11.33 18.09
CA GLU A 220 12.07 10.20 17.26
C GLU A 220 13.22 9.78 16.32
N CYS A 221 13.40 8.46 16.18
CA CYS A 221 14.38 7.87 15.27
C CYS A 221 14.15 8.29 13.82
N GLN A 222 15.23 8.34 13.04
CA GLN A 222 15.21 8.80 11.65
C GLN A 222 15.53 7.65 10.70
N PHE A 223 14.69 7.42 9.70
CA PHE A 223 14.74 6.25 8.83
C PHE A 223 15.27 6.66 7.44
N PRO A 224 16.51 6.28 7.08
CA PRO A 224 17.15 6.70 5.83
C PRO A 224 16.51 6.09 4.58
N VAL A 225 15.78 4.97 4.70
CA VAL A 225 15.09 4.32 3.58
C VAL A 225 14.15 5.27 2.83
N PHE A 226 13.58 6.24 3.52
CA PHE A 226 12.70 7.22 2.89
C PHE A 226 13.42 8.17 1.94
N PHE A 227 14.72 8.44 2.14
CA PHE A 227 15.52 9.13 1.15
C PHE A 227 15.61 8.33 -0.16
N ALA A 228 15.79 7.01 -0.08
CA ALA A 228 15.78 6.15 -1.25
C ALA A 228 14.39 6.10 -1.93
N TYR A 229 13.30 6.02 -1.16
CA TYR A 229 11.95 6.12 -1.71
C TYR A 229 11.69 7.43 -2.48
N ILE A 230 12.15 8.56 -1.94
CA ILE A 230 12.03 9.87 -2.59
C ILE A 230 12.90 9.90 -3.85
N ALA A 231 14.13 9.42 -3.79
CA ALA A 231 15.04 9.37 -4.93
C ALA A 231 14.45 8.56 -6.11
N ILE A 232 13.89 7.38 -5.81
CA ILE A 232 13.20 6.52 -6.80
C ILE A 232 11.97 7.24 -7.35
N THR A 233 11.11 7.78 -6.50
CA THR A 233 9.88 8.46 -6.94
C THR A 233 10.20 9.65 -7.85
N ALA A 234 11.19 10.47 -7.47
CA ALA A 234 11.66 11.60 -8.27
C ALA A 234 12.25 11.14 -9.61
N HIS A 235 12.94 9.99 -9.65
CA HIS A 235 13.42 9.40 -10.90
C HIS A 235 12.26 9.08 -11.85
N PHE A 236 11.22 8.39 -11.37
CA PHE A 236 10.01 8.08 -12.15
C PHE A 236 9.26 9.32 -12.65
N ARG A 237 9.30 10.41 -11.88
CA ARG A 237 8.68 11.69 -12.24
C ARG A 237 9.53 12.55 -13.18
N GLY A 238 10.75 12.12 -13.52
CA GLY A 238 11.68 12.89 -14.34
C GLY A 238 12.35 14.07 -13.60
N GLU A 239 12.20 14.15 -12.28
CA GLU A 239 12.74 15.20 -11.42
C GLU A 239 14.20 14.93 -11.05
N ARG A 240 15.08 14.94 -12.06
CA ARG A 240 16.49 14.51 -11.92
C ARG A 240 17.26 15.22 -10.80
N LYS A 241 17.01 16.52 -10.57
CA LYS A 241 17.67 17.28 -9.50
C LYS A 241 17.27 16.78 -8.11
N LEU A 242 15.97 16.56 -7.88
CA LEU A 242 15.45 16.05 -6.61
C LEU A 242 15.92 14.62 -6.37
N SER A 243 15.84 13.79 -7.42
CA SER A 243 16.32 12.40 -7.40
C SER A 243 17.78 12.31 -6.99
N ASN A 244 18.66 13.10 -7.63
CA ASN A 244 20.09 13.12 -7.29
C ASN A 244 20.34 13.65 -5.87
N SER A 245 19.63 14.71 -5.44
CA SER A 245 19.80 15.26 -4.10
C SER A 245 19.46 14.25 -3.00
N TYR A 246 18.35 13.52 -3.14
CA TYR A 246 17.95 12.51 -2.16
C TYR A 246 18.77 11.23 -2.28
N TRP A 247 19.28 10.91 -3.47
CA TRP A 247 20.23 9.81 -3.64
C TRP A 247 21.51 10.06 -2.84
N GLU A 248 22.13 11.25 -2.94
CA GLU A 248 23.35 11.53 -2.18
C GLU A 248 23.08 11.49 -0.67
N LYS A 249 21.94 12.04 -0.21
CA LYS A 249 21.50 11.88 1.19
C LYS A 249 21.39 10.41 1.61
N ALA A 250 20.77 9.56 0.79
CA ALA A 250 20.63 8.13 1.10
C ALA A 250 21.99 7.40 1.15
N LYS A 251 22.91 7.77 0.25
CA LYS A 251 24.26 7.21 0.17
C LYS A 251 25.12 7.61 1.38
N ASP A 252 25.00 8.85 1.84
CA ASP A 252 25.73 9.35 3.01
C ASP A 252 25.31 8.63 4.31
N MET A 253 24.13 8.00 4.32
CA MET A 253 23.59 7.25 5.45
C MET A 253 24.05 5.79 5.53
N LEU A 254 24.88 5.33 4.61
CA LEU A 254 25.36 3.95 4.64
C LEU A 254 26.48 3.75 5.66
N VAL A 255 26.50 2.58 6.28
CA VAL A 255 27.46 2.24 7.33
C VAL A 255 28.24 0.99 6.95
N SER A 256 29.50 0.91 7.37
CA SER A 256 30.31 -0.29 7.17
C SER A 256 29.85 -1.39 8.11
N ASN A 257 29.66 -2.60 7.59
CA ASN A 257 29.49 -3.79 8.42
C ASN A 257 30.87 -4.36 8.77
N GLU A 258 31.23 -4.50 10.04
CA GLU A 258 32.60 -4.93 10.43
C GLU A 258 32.97 -6.32 9.88
N LYS A 259 31.98 -7.17 9.58
CA LYS A 259 32.18 -8.52 9.02
C LYS A 259 32.33 -8.54 7.49
N THR A 260 31.88 -7.51 6.79
CA THR A 260 31.89 -7.47 5.33
C THR A 260 32.33 -6.09 4.86
N SER A 261 33.26 -5.99 3.91
CA SER A 261 33.70 -4.70 3.33
C SER A 261 32.61 -3.92 2.57
N TYR A 262 31.35 -4.35 2.64
CA TYR A 262 30.21 -3.73 1.99
C TYR A 262 29.52 -2.76 2.94
N LEU A 263 29.04 -1.66 2.35
CA LEU A 263 28.21 -0.69 3.02
C LEU A 263 26.76 -1.18 3.04
N VAL A 264 26.08 -0.98 4.17
CA VAL A 264 24.67 -1.35 4.36
C VAL A 264 23.86 -0.14 4.79
N MET A 265 22.59 -0.09 4.40
CA MET A 265 21.67 0.90 4.92
C MET A 265 21.12 0.42 6.27
N PRO A 266 21.33 1.16 7.38
CA PRO A 266 20.73 0.81 8.65
C PRO A 266 19.20 0.98 8.60
N GLU A 267 18.49 0.37 9.54
CA GLU A 267 17.03 0.56 9.66
C GLU A 267 16.69 2.01 9.97
N CYS A 268 17.33 2.53 11.01
CA CYS A 268 17.18 3.90 11.48
C CYS A 268 18.45 4.39 12.17
N TYR A 269 18.44 5.68 12.47
CA TYR A 269 19.39 6.38 13.31
C TYR A 269 18.70 6.77 14.62
N ILE A 270 19.39 6.58 15.73
CA ILE A 270 18.90 6.68 17.11
C ILE A 270 19.74 7.74 17.84
N ILE A 271 19.11 8.50 18.73
CA ILE A 271 19.81 9.45 19.60
C ILE A 271 20.05 8.83 20.98
N ASP A 272 21.27 9.00 21.49
CA ASP A 272 21.64 8.57 22.84
C ASP A 272 20.88 9.38 23.91
N GLU A 273 20.55 8.73 25.03
CA GLU A 273 19.84 9.35 26.16
C GLU A 273 20.52 10.63 26.65
N GLU A 274 21.86 10.67 26.66
CA GLU A 274 22.63 11.83 27.15
C GLU A 274 22.43 13.09 26.30
N HIS A 275 22.12 12.93 25.01
CA HIS A 275 21.94 14.02 24.05
C HIS A 275 20.48 14.43 23.84
N MET A 276 19.52 13.68 24.39
CA MET A 276 18.08 13.91 24.14
C MET A 276 17.59 15.28 24.60
N HIS A 277 18.12 15.83 25.68
CA HIS A 277 17.68 17.13 26.18
C HIS A 277 18.00 18.25 25.18
N ASP A 278 19.23 18.29 24.68
CA ASP A 278 19.69 19.31 23.75
C ASP A 278 19.01 19.20 22.39
N GLU A 279 18.77 17.99 21.90
CA GLU A 279 18.02 17.76 20.67
C GLU A 279 16.56 18.25 20.76
N ARG A 280 15.90 18.12 21.92
CA ARG A 280 14.54 18.68 22.11
C ARG A 280 14.53 20.20 22.05
N MET A 281 15.55 20.83 22.63
CA MET A 281 15.67 22.29 22.71
C MET A 281 16.05 22.90 21.36
N ASN A 282 16.91 22.21 20.61
CA ASN A 282 17.36 22.62 19.29
C ASN A 282 17.35 21.40 18.34
N PRO A 283 16.23 21.12 17.65
CA PRO A 283 16.13 19.97 16.77
C PRO A 283 17.20 19.94 15.67
N ASN A 284 17.69 18.74 15.35
CA ASN A 284 18.80 18.46 14.45
C ASN A 284 20.16 19.00 14.93
N SER A 285 20.36 19.18 16.24
CA SER A 285 21.63 19.67 16.79
C SER A 285 22.57 18.55 17.22
N GLN A 286 22.04 17.37 17.56
CA GLN A 286 22.81 16.27 18.12
C GLN A 286 23.05 15.17 17.10
N GLU A 287 24.20 14.48 17.22
CA GLU A 287 24.53 13.34 16.36
C GLU A 287 23.70 12.11 16.74
N PHE A 288 23.22 11.38 15.72
CA PHE A 288 22.51 10.13 15.90
C PHE A 288 23.42 8.99 15.46
N TYR A 289 23.35 7.86 16.15
CA TYR A 289 24.10 6.66 15.81
C TYR A 289 23.20 5.67 15.03
N PRO A 290 23.76 4.90 14.09
CA PRO A 290 22.98 3.95 13.30
C PRO A 290 22.58 2.73 14.14
N ALA A 291 21.34 2.24 13.96
CA ALA A 291 20.88 1.01 14.58
C ALA A 291 21.82 -0.17 14.23
N SER A 292 22.29 -0.88 15.25
CA SER A 292 23.33 -1.90 15.10
C SER A 292 22.78 -3.19 14.46
N PRO A 293 23.36 -3.66 13.34
CA PRO A 293 23.01 -4.96 12.77
C PRO A 293 23.31 -6.14 13.70
N TYR A 294 24.16 -5.96 14.72
CA TYR A 294 24.44 -6.98 15.72
C TYR A 294 23.30 -7.17 16.71
N GLU A 295 22.57 -6.09 17.00
CA GLU A 295 21.48 -6.08 17.97
C GLU A 295 20.15 -6.41 17.28
N PHE A 296 19.88 -5.75 16.15
CA PHE A 296 18.59 -5.82 15.47
C PHE A 296 18.60 -6.68 14.19
N GLY A 297 19.78 -7.13 13.75
CA GLY A 297 19.94 -7.81 12.47
C GLY A 297 19.99 -6.85 11.28
N HIS A 298 20.17 -7.40 10.09
CA HIS A 298 20.11 -6.61 8.85
C HIS A 298 18.67 -6.30 8.47
N HIS A 299 18.34 -5.02 8.35
CA HIS A 299 17.03 -4.60 7.86
C HIS A 299 16.95 -4.76 6.33
N LEU A 300 16.46 -5.91 5.88
CA LEU A 300 16.41 -6.30 4.48
C LEU A 300 15.59 -5.32 3.63
N TRP A 301 14.54 -4.72 4.19
CA TRP A 301 13.69 -3.77 3.47
C TRP A 301 14.45 -2.50 3.09
N SER A 302 15.15 -1.86 4.04
CA SER A 302 15.99 -0.67 3.74
C SER A 302 17.03 -0.98 2.67
N ASN A 303 17.70 -2.12 2.79
CA ASN A 303 18.74 -2.52 1.85
C ASN A 303 18.19 -2.84 0.46
N ALA A 304 17.03 -3.50 0.36
CA ALA A 304 16.39 -3.78 -0.93
C ALA A 304 15.98 -2.50 -1.67
N VAL A 305 15.37 -1.54 -0.97
CA VAL A 305 14.97 -0.26 -1.56
C VAL A 305 16.20 0.56 -1.98
N TYR A 306 17.26 0.57 -1.16
CA TYR A 306 18.52 1.20 -1.52
C TYR A 306 19.15 0.57 -2.78
N LEU A 307 19.19 -0.76 -2.87
CA LEU A 307 19.72 -1.46 -4.04
C LEU A 307 18.91 -1.14 -5.31
N ILE A 308 17.58 -1.06 -5.21
CA ILE A 308 16.74 -0.61 -6.34
C ILE A 308 17.11 0.82 -6.75
N ALA A 309 17.25 1.73 -5.78
CA ALA A 309 17.66 3.11 -6.06
C ALA A 309 19.04 3.18 -6.73
N LEU A 310 20.00 2.36 -6.28
CA LEU A 310 21.34 2.25 -6.85
C LEU A 310 21.29 1.77 -8.31
N LEU A 311 20.57 0.67 -8.55
CA LEU A 311 20.45 0.08 -9.89
C LEU A 311 19.75 1.04 -10.87
N LEU A 312 18.76 1.81 -10.41
CA LEU A 312 18.11 2.86 -11.23
C LEU A 312 19.05 4.04 -11.48
N LYS A 313 19.80 4.48 -10.47
CA LYS A 313 20.73 5.61 -10.57
C LYS A 313 21.91 5.32 -11.49
N ASP A 314 22.43 4.08 -11.46
CA ASP A 314 23.49 3.60 -12.34
C ASP A 314 22.97 3.06 -13.69
N GLU A 315 21.66 3.17 -13.94
CA GLU A 315 21.00 2.78 -15.20
C GLU A 315 21.16 1.28 -15.56
N TYR A 316 21.39 0.42 -14.55
CA TYR A 316 21.38 -1.04 -14.71
C TYR A 316 19.98 -1.62 -14.88
N ILE A 317 18.98 -0.92 -14.37
CA ILE A 317 17.55 -1.19 -14.59
C ILE A 317 16.87 0.09 -15.04
N HIS A 318 15.82 -0.05 -15.85
CA HIS A 318 14.98 1.05 -16.30
C HIS A 318 13.68 1.12 -15.51
N SER A 319 13.03 2.28 -15.53
CA SER A 319 11.69 2.47 -14.94
C SER A 319 10.67 1.43 -15.40
N THR A 320 10.79 0.94 -16.64
CA THR A 320 9.93 -0.11 -17.21
C THR A 320 10.13 -1.48 -16.60
N ASP A 321 11.30 -1.76 -16.03
CA ASP A 321 11.59 -3.03 -15.35
C ASP A 321 10.94 -3.06 -13.96
N MET A 322 10.83 -1.89 -13.32
CA MET A 322 10.24 -1.72 -11.98
C MET A 322 8.75 -1.38 -12.00
N ASP A 323 8.25 -0.80 -13.09
CA ASP A 323 6.84 -0.47 -13.30
C ASP A 323 6.39 -0.80 -14.74
N PRO A 324 6.33 -2.09 -15.11
CA PRO A 324 5.99 -2.53 -16.47
C PRO A 324 4.56 -2.17 -16.91
N ILE A 325 3.70 -1.86 -15.94
CA ILE A 325 2.31 -1.45 -16.17
C ILE A 325 2.13 0.07 -16.18
N CYS A 326 3.24 0.82 -16.09
CA CYS A 326 3.30 2.28 -16.10
C CYS A 326 2.33 2.95 -15.10
N ARG A 327 2.20 2.41 -13.88
CA ARG A 327 1.40 3.01 -12.82
C ARG A 327 1.81 4.44 -12.47
N HIS A 328 3.08 4.79 -12.60
CA HIS A 328 3.55 6.15 -12.41
C HIS A 328 2.84 7.15 -13.34
N LEU A 329 2.26 6.69 -14.45
CA LEU A 329 1.43 7.50 -15.34
C LEU A 329 -0.06 7.47 -14.94
N PRO A 330 -0.78 8.58 -15.17
CA PRO A 330 -2.24 8.58 -15.11
C PRO A 330 -2.83 7.52 -16.03
N ALA A 331 -3.99 6.98 -15.68
CA ALA A 331 -4.57 5.86 -16.41
C ALA A 331 -4.85 6.14 -17.91
N SER A 332 -5.05 7.41 -18.29
CA SER A 332 -5.20 7.86 -19.67
C SER A 332 -3.90 7.82 -20.51
N GLN A 333 -2.74 7.75 -19.86
CA GLN A 333 -1.42 7.75 -20.51
C GLN A 333 -0.75 6.36 -20.47
N ARG A 334 -1.39 5.37 -19.85
CA ARG A 334 -0.82 4.01 -19.75
C ARG A 334 -0.93 3.28 -21.08
N PRO A 335 0.10 2.52 -21.50
CA PRO A 335 0.03 1.70 -22.71
C PRO A 335 -1.11 0.68 -22.64
N LYS A 336 -1.81 0.51 -23.76
CA LYS A 336 -2.81 -0.56 -23.92
C LYS A 336 -2.10 -1.86 -24.26
N TYR A 337 -2.34 -2.89 -23.47
CA TYR A 337 -1.87 -4.24 -23.77
C TYR A 337 -3.02 -5.03 -24.40
N GLN A 338 -2.78 -5.68 -25.55
CA GLN A 338 -3.81 -6.36 -26.35
C GLN A 338 -4.61 -7.43 -25.55
N ASN A 339 -4.02 -7.99 -24.49
CA ASN A 339 -4.64 -9.01 -23.62
C ASN A 339 -5.10 -8.47 -22.25
N ARG A 340 -5.14 -7.16 -22.06
CA ARG A 340 -5.55 -6.53 -20.79
C ARG A 340 -6.80 -5.66 -21.01
N HIS A 341 -7.94 -6.13 -20.52
CA HIS A 341 -9.19 -5.39 -20.53
C HIS A 341 -9.39 -4.67 -19.19
N SER A 342 -8.73 -3.51 -19.02
CA SER A 342 -8.88 -2.71 -17.79
C SER A 342 -9.86 -1.56 -18.00
N VAL A 343 -10.97 -1.55 -17.28
CA VAL A 343 -11.96 -0.47 -17.29
C VAL A 343 -11.37 0.88 -16.83
N PHE A 344 -10.21 0.86 -16.16
CA PHE A 344 -9.52 2.08 -15.72
C PHE A 344 -8.65 2.72 -16.82
N GLN A 345 -8.34 2.03 -17.93
CA GLN A 345 -7.57 2.59 -19.05
C GLN A 345 -8.52 3.34 -20.02
N ARG A 346 -8.29 4.63 -20.29
CA ARG A 346 -9.10 5.45 -21.24
C ARG A 346 -8.64 5.31 -22.70
N ASP A 347 -9.56 5.55 -23.63
CA ASP A 347 -9.29 5.74 -25.06
C ASP A 347 -8.83 7.18 -25.35
N MET A 348 -7.70 7.35 -26.06
CA MET A 348 -7.19 8.68 -26.47
C MET A 348 -8.08 9.38 -27.51
N GLU A 349 -8.89 8.65 -28.29
CA GLU A 349 -9.68 9.23 -29.38
C GLU A 349 -10.89 10.07 -28.91
N GLN A 350 -11.24 10.02 -27.62
CA GLN A 350 -12.31 10.85 -27.03
C GLN A 350 -11.79 12.05 -26.21
N ALA A 351 -10.49 12.36 -26.26
CA ALA A 351 -9.87 13.37 -25.39
C ALA A 351 -9.97 14.83 -25.89
N ASN A 352 -10.72 15.12 -26.96
CA ASN A 352 -10.90 16.50 -27.45
C ASN A 352 -12.15 17.22 -26.90
N GLY A 353 -12.73 16.74 -25.79
CA GLY A 353 -13.94 17.37 -25.28
C GLY A 353 -14.40 16.96 -23.88
N SER A 354 -13.52 16.96 -22.89
CA SER A 354 -13.85 17.30 -21.50
C SER A 354 -12.65 17.09 -20.58
N SER A 355 -12.36 18.12 -19.79
CA SER A 355 -11.44 18.09 -18.66
C SER A 355 -11.98 17.18 -17.55
N SER A 356 -11.04 16.50 -16.88
CA SER A 356 -11.17 15.70 -15.65
C SER A 356 -11.70 14.25 -15.77
N MET A 357 -11.16 13.38 -14.91
CA MET A 357 -11.88 12.20 -14.41
C MET A 357 -12.81 12.67 -13.28
N GLU A 358 -13.78 13.52 -13.60
CA GLU A 358 -14.97 13.77 -12.78
C GLU A 358 -16.22 13.48 -13.60
N GLY A 359 -17.06 12.54 -13.14
CA GLY A 359 -18.39 12.23 -13.69
C GLY A 359 -18.37 11.46 -15.02
N ASP A 360 -18.99 10.31 -15.22
CA ASP A 360 -20.00 9.59 -14.46
C ASP A 360 -19.66 8.10 -14.48
N PRO A 361 -19.82 7.36 -13.38
CA PRO A 361 -19.83 5.90 -13.46
C PRO A 361 -20.99 5.49 -14.39
N VAL A 362 -20.68 4.85 -15.51
CA VAL A 362 -21.69 4.20 -16.34
C VAL A 362 -22.15 2.97 -15.57
N VAL A 363 -23.17 3.14 -14.72
CA VAL A 363 -23.82 2.04 -14.02
C VAL A 363 -24.78 1.38 -15.01
N GLN A 364 -24.35 0.29 -15.63
CA GLN A 364 -25.25 -0.60 -16.36
C GLN A 364 -25.94 -1.52 -15.37
N VAL A 365 -27.19 -1.22 -15.06
CA VAL A 365 -28.04 -2.08 -14.24
C VAL A 365 -28.70 -3.10 -15.17
N VAL A 366 -28.38 -4.38 -14.98
CA VAL A 366 -29.10 -5.50 -15.59
C VAL A 366 -29.96 -6.14 -14.51
N LEU A 367 -31.27 -6.14 -14.71
CA LEU A 367 -32.22 -6.77 -13.81
C LEU A 367 -32.57 -8.15 -14.34
N ILE A 368 -32.51 -9.16 -13.47
CA ILE A 368 -32.73 -10.55 -13.85
C ILE A 368 -33.92 -11.09 -13.07
N ALA A 369 -34.97 -11.42 -13.80
CA ALA A 369 -36.17 -12.03 -13.24
C ALA A 369 -35.95 -13.54 -13.08
N GLU A 370 -36.31 -14.08 -11.91
CA GLU A 370 -36.18 -15.53 -11.63
C GLU A 370 -37.05 -16.40 -12.55
N SER A 371 -38.11 -15.83 -13.14
CA SER A 371 -39.04 -16.52 -14.01
C SER A 371 -39.66 -15.58 -15.04
N SER A 372 -40.11 -16.12 -16.17
CA SER A 372 -40.83 -15.36 -17.20
C SER A 372 -42.12 -14.72 -16.65
N ARG A 373 -42.73 -15.32 -15.63
CA ARG A 373 -43.90 -14.73 -14.93
C ARG A 373 -43.52 -13.44 -14.21
N LEU A 374 -42.40 -13.42 -13.49
CA LEU A 374 -41.92 -12.22 -12.82
C LEU A 374 -41.46 -11.16 -13.83
N GLN A 375 -40.80 -11.58 -14.92
CA GLN A 375 -40.41 -10.69 -16.03
C GLN A 375 -41.64 -9.99 -16.63
N MET A 376 -42.70 -10.74 -16.96
CA MET A 376 -43.95 -10.16 -17.45
C MET A 376 -44.58 -9.20 -16.43
N MET A 377 -44.62 -9.57 -15.15
CA MET A 377 -45.15 -8.69 -14.11
C MET A 377 -44.35 -7.39 -14.02
N LEU A 378 -43.02 -7.45 -13.98
CA LEU A 378 -42.14 -6.28 -13.93
C LEU A 378 -42.27 -5.41 -15.20
N SER A 379 -42.48 -6.01 -16.36
CA SER A 379 -42.71 -5.27 -17.63
C SER A 379 -43.99 -4.42 -17.56
N THR A 380 -45.03 -4.85 -16.84
CA THR A 380 -46.25 -4.03 -16.64
C THR A 380 -46.00 -2.77 -15.82
N TYR A 381 -44.91 -2.74 -15.05
CA TYR A 381 -44.43 -1.57 -14.31
C TYR A 381 -43.32 -0.80 -15.05
N GLY A 382 -43.02 -1.15 -16.31
CA GLY A 382 -41.98 -0.51 -17.11
C GLY A 382 -40.56 -0.89 -16.69
N ILE A 383 -40.38 -2.02 -16.01
CA ILE A 383 -39.07 -2.52 -15.57
C ILE A 383 -38.63 -3.64 -16.52
N ASP A 384 -37.67 -3.32 -17.39
CA ASP A 384 -37.08 -4.28 -18.31
C ASP A 384 -36.13 -5.24 -17.57
N THR A 385 -36.38 -6.54 -17.70
CA THR A 385 -35.57 -7.59 -17.08
C THR A 385 -35.30 -8.73 -18.05
N GLN A 386 -34.21 -9.45 -17.87
CA GLN A 386 -33.88 -10.69 -18.59
C GLN A 386 -34.12 -11.90 -17.70
N THR A 387 -34.34 -13.08 -18.28
CA THR A 387 -34.37 -14.34 -17.52
C THR A 387 -33.02 -15.06 -17.61
N PRO A 388 -32.71 -16.00 -16.70
CA PRO A 388 -31.54 -16.85 -16.82
C PRO A 388 -31.45 -17.62 -18.15
N HIS A 389 -32.58 -17.89 -18.80
CA HIS A 389 -32.64 -18.54 -20.10
C HIS A 389 -32.26 -17.57 -21.23
N ASP A 390 -32.70 -16.31 -21.16
CA ASP A 390 -32.34 -15.25 -22.13
C ASP A 390 -30.83 -14.94 -22.11
N LEU A 391 -30.15 -15.31 -21.03
CA LEU A 391 -28.72 -15.09 -20.80
C LEU A 391 -27.85 -16.28 -21.20
N GLU A 392 -28.41 -17.39 -21.68
CA GLU A 392 -27.59 -18.53 -22.12
C GLU A 392 -26.60 -18.13 -23.24
N PRO A 393 -25.33 -18.53 -23.16
CA PRO A 393 -24.75 -19.56 -22.28
C PRO A 393 -24.21 -19.05 -20.93
N VAL A 394 -24.40 -17.77 -20.59
CA VAL A 394 -23.87 -17.14 -19.37
C VAL A 394 -24.57 -17.70 -18.12
N ARG A 395 -23.80 -18.30 -17.21
CA ARG A 395 -24.30 -18.79 -15.92
C ARG A 395 -23.96 -17.83 -14.81
N ILE A 396 -24.97 -17.34 -14.11
CA ILE A 396 -24.81 -16.44 -12.96
C ILE A 396 -24.81 -17.26 -11.69
N TRP A 397 -23.74 -17.11 -10.91
CA TRP A 397 -23.58 -17.80 -9.64
C TRP A 397 -23.65 -16.79 -8.49
N PRO A 398 -24.35 -17.10 -7.40
CA PRO A 398 -24.25 -16.30 -6.19
C PRO A 398 -22.81 -16.36 -5.67
N SER A 399 -22.33 -15.26 -5.08
CA SER A 399 -20.94 -15.06 -4.67
C SER A 399 -20.38 -16.21 -3.81
N TRP A 400 -21.21 -16.83 -2.96
CA TRP A 400 -20.83 -17.98 -2.13
C TRP A 400 -20.63 -19.32 -2.89
N LYS A 401 -21.18 -19.46 -4.11
CA LYS A 401 -20.99 -20.68 -4.95
C LYS A 401 -19.73 -20.62 -5.83
N MET A 402 -19.21 -19.43 -6.12
CA MET A 402 -17.98 -19.26 -6.93
C MET A 402 -16.78 -20.02 -6.35
N VAL A 403 -16.71 -20.17 -5.03
CA VAL A 403 -15.64 -20.90 -4.32
C VAL A 403 -15.60 -22.39 -4.69
N LYS A 404 -16.73 -23.02 -5.04
CA LYS A 404 -16.79 -24.45 -5.38
C LYS A 404 -16.37 -24.75 -6.82
N VAL A 405 -16.48 -23.77 -7.72
CA VAL A 405 -16.18 -23.96 -9.15
C VAL A 405 -14.68 -23.89 -9.42
N CYS A 406 -13.92 -23.11 -8.64
CA CYS A 406 -12.47 -22.98 -8.80
C CYS A 406 -11.65 -24.15 -8.21
N VAL A 407 -12.30 -25.16 -7.62
CA VAL A 407 -11.63 -26.34 -7.01
C VAL A 407 -11.76 -27.59 -7.92
N LEU A 408 -12.45 -27.47 -9.05
CA LEU A 408 -12.62 -28.56 -10.02
C LEU A 408 -12.20 -28.11 -11.41
N SER A 409 -10.89 -27.92 -11.57
CA SER A 409 -10.17 -27.98 -12.86
C SER A 409 -8.71 -28.23 -12.59
#